data_AF-A0A075M0R4-F1
#
_entry.id   AF-A0A075M0R4-F1
#
_cell.length_a   1.000
_cell.length_b   1.000
_cell.length_c   1.000
_cell.angle_alpha   90.00
_cell.angle_beta   90.00
_cell.angle_gamma   90.00
#
_symmetry.space_group_name_H-M   'P 1'
#
loop_
_entity.id
_entity.type
_entity.pdbx_description
1 polymer ?
#
loop_
_entity_poly.entity_id
_entity_poly.type
_entity_poly.pdbx_seq_one_letter_code
_entity_poly.pdbx_strand_id
1 'polypeptide(L)'
;MKRIALSSSVVILLITLWGLYRADIIDKVDILLTAASTIATVVMAITIYQLDLTLKQLRFEALNRVYDILNNDIKEELNTIFEWAKKDMRAEEILGDTKSNDNSIKKNIDAVRYVSVAFNKVGYYVYKDFIDVSFIQEELGGLVVKSFLAIKPYLSYMRNQNESPEEPWFMRRFYLMITVACESYLKKHHPQTFEKILEDYGRDEDKTAYKNKQSIVPDKWLADDVKSWLKKHGFKA
;
A
#
# COMPACT_ATOMS: atom_id res chain seq x y z
N MET A 1 -28.04 5.19 3.50
CA MET A 1 -27.35 6.48 3.75
C MET A 1 -27.85 7.63 2.87
N LYS A 2 -27.76 7.59 1.52
CA LYS A 2 -28.38 8.62 0.64
C LYS A 2 -29.84 8.92 1.02
N ARG A 3 -30.64 7.88 1.28
CA ARG A 3 -32.05 8.00 1.66
C ARG A 3 -32.28 8.72 3.00
N ILE A 4 -31.38 8.57 3.98
CA ILE A 4 -31.50 9.20 5.30
C ILE A 4 -31.15 10.69 5.21
N ALA A 5 -30.04 11.04 4.56
CA ALA A 5 -29.68 12.43 4.32
C ALA A 5 -30.73 13.16 3.46
N LEU A 6 -31.28 12.49 2.45
CA LEU A 6 -32.37 13.03 1.62
C LEU A 6 -33.65 13.22 2.44
N SER A 7 -34.04 12.23 3.26
CA SER A 7 -35.23 12.35 4.11
C SER A 7 -35.09 13.43 5.17
N SER A 8 -33.91 13.58 5.79
CA SER A 8 -33.64 14.66 6.75
C SER A 8 -33.70 16.03 6.08
N SER A 9 -33.13 16.17 4.88
CA SER A 9 -33.17 17.41 4.11
C SER A 9 -34.60 17.78 3.74
N VAL A 10 -35.43 16.81 3.32
CA VAL A 10 -36.85 17.03 3.01
C VAL A 10 -37.65 17.43 4.25
N VAL A 11 -37.41 16.80 5.40
CA VAL A 11 -38.09 17.16 6.66
C VAL A 11 -37.70 18.57 7.11
N ILE A 12 -36.42 18.95 7.03
CA ILE A 12 -35.96 20.31 7.33
C ILE A 12 -36.65 21.31 6.39
N LEU A 13 -36.65 21.04 5.08
CA LEU A 13 -37.25 21.92 4.07
C LEU A 13 -38.76 22.09 4.26
N LEU A 14 -39.47 21.03 4.65
CA LEU A 14 -40.90 21.08 4.98
C LEU A 14 -41.18 21.86 6.27
N ILE A 15 -40.34 21.71 7.30
CA ILE A 15 -40.44 22.47 8.55
C ILE A 15 -40.20 23.97 8.28
N THR A 16 -39.19 24.30 7.47
CA THR A 16 -38.89 25.69 7.09
C THR A 16 -40.01 26.30 6.25
N LEU A 17 -40.55 25.58 5.26
CA LEU A 17 -41.68 26.03 4.44
C LEU A 17 -42.96 26.22 5.27
N TRP A 18 -43.23 25.31 6.21
CA TRP A 18 -44.40 25.42 7.08
C TRP A 18 -44.28 26.56 8.10
N GLY A 19 -43.07 26.81 8.61
CA GLY A 19 -42.74 27.98 9.43
C GLY A 19 -42.96 29.31 8.70
N LEU A 20 -42.52 29.39 7.43
CA LEU A 20 -42.73 30.55 6.57
C LEU A 20 -44.22 30.79 6.24
N TYR A 21 -45.00 29.72 6.02
CA TYR A 21 -46.44 29.82 5.74
C TYR A 21 -47.29 30.29 6.92
N ARG A 22 -46.82 30.08 8.17
CA ARG A 22 -47.50 30.48 9.42
C ARG A 22 -46.91 31.75 10.06
N ALA A 23 -46.00 32.44 9.38
CA ALA A 23 -45.22 33.54 9.92
C ALA A 23 -46.04 34.84 10.10
N ASP A 24 -46.81 34.92 11.17
CA ASP A 24 -47.33 36.19 11.72
C ASP A 24 -46.48 36.70 12.91
N ILE A 25 -45.44 35.97 13.31
CA ILE A 25 -44.58 36.31 14.45
C ILE A 25 -43.14 35.94 14.11
N ILE A 26 -42.33 36.95 13.80
CA ILE A 26 -40.90 36.82 13.42
C ILE A 26 -40.12 35.97 14.45
N ASP A 27 -40.39 36.16 15.75
CA ASP A 27 -39.71 35.41 16.83
C ASP A 27 -39.92 33.89 16.77
N LYS A 28 -41.07 33.42 16.25
CA LYS A 28 -41.35 31.98 16.17
C LYS A 28 -40.62 31.31 15.01
N VAL A 29 -40.33 32.06 13.95
CA VAL A 29 -39.61 31.57 12.77
C VAL A 29 -38.13 31.40 13.09
N ASP A 30 -37.53 32.35 13.83
CA ASP A 30 -36.12 32.27 14.26
C ASP A 30 -35.86 31.11 15.22
N ILE A 31 -36.78 30.85 16.15
CA ILE A 31 -36.70 29.67 17.04
C ILE A 31 -36.77 28.37 16.22
N LEU A 32 -37.64 28.31 15.23
CA LEU A 32 -37.81 27.13 14.37
C LEU A 32 -36.57 26.88 13.49
N LEU A 33 -36.00 27.95 12.92
CA LEU A 33 -34.76 27.91 12.14
C LEU A 33 -33.58 27.48 13.00
N THR A 34 -33.46 28.02 14.22
CA THR A 34 -32.40 27.67 15.17
C THR A 34 -32.52 26.20 15.63
N ALA A 35 -33.75 25.72 15.85
CA ALA A 35 -33.99 24.32 16.16
C ALA A 35 -33.62 23.42 14.97
N ALA A 36 -34.00 23.79 13.76
CA ALA A 36 -33.68 23.04 12.54
C ALA A 36 -32.17 23.00 12.26
N SER A 37 -31.46 24.13 12.43
CA SER A 37 -30.00 24.19 12.25
C SER A 37 -29.25 23.38 13.31
N THR A 38 -29.74 23.40 14.55
CA THR A 38 -29.19 22.59 15.64
C THR A 38 -29.36 21.10 15.34
N ILE A 39 -30.55 20.66 14.90
CA ILE A 39 -30.80 19.27 14.49
C ILE A 39 -29.91 18.89 13.31
N ALA A 40 -29.79 19.75 12.29
CA ALA A 40 -28.92 19.49 11.14
C ALA A 40 -27.45 19.33 11.55
N THR A 41 -26.97 20.16 12.47
CA THR A 41 -25.60 20.11 13.01
C THR A 41 -25.36 18.82 13.79
N VAL A 42 -26.30 18.41 14.64
CA VAL A 42 -26.24 17.14 15.38
C VAL A 42 -26.21 15.96 14.41
N VAL A 43 -27.07 15.94 13.38
CA VAL A 43 -27.08 14.89 12.35
C VAL A 43 -25.77 14.84 11.58
N MET A 44 -25.21 16.01 11.22
CA MET A 44 -23.91 16.09 10.53
C MET A 44 -22.78 15.57 11.42
N ALA A 45 -22.76 15.95 12.70
CA ALA A 45 -21.78 15.45 13.67
C ALA A 45 -21.86 13.93 13.84
N ILE A 46 -23.07 13.37 13.97
CA ILE A 46 -23.29 11.92 14.01
C ILE A 46 -22.79 11.26 12.72
N THR A 47 -23.07 11.86 11.56
CA THR A 47 -22.64 11.32 10.26
C THR A 47 -21.12 11.33 10.12
N ILE A 48 -20.45 12.41 10.52
CA ILE A 48 -18.98 12.50 10.54
C ILE A 48 -18.40 11.46 11.48
N TYR A 49 -18.98 11.30 12.67
CA TYR A 49 -18.54 10.29 13.64
C TYR A 49 -18.70 8.86 13.10
N GLN A 50 -19.83 8.56 12.44
CA GLN A 50 -20.04 7.26 11.80
C GLN A 50 -19.07 7.01 10.64
N LEU A 51 -18.75 8.05 9.86
CA LEU A 51 -17.78 7.97 8.78
C LEU A 51 -16.37 7.71 9.34
N ASP A 52 -15.98 8.39 10.42
CA ASP A 52 -14.72 8.14 11.13
C ASP A 52 -14.64 6.70 11.67
N LEU A 53 -15.71 6.21 12.30
CA LEU A 53 -15.79 4.82 12.75
C LEU A 53 -15.67 3.83 11.59
N THR A 54 -16.31 4.10 10.46
CA THR A 54 -16.24 3.24 9.25
C THR A 54 -14.82 3.26 8.67
N LEU A 55 -14.17 4.42 8.61
CA LEU A 55 -12.77 4.52 8.19
C LEU A 55 -11.85 3.75 9.13
N LYS A 56 -12.03 3.86 10.46
CA LYS A 56 -11.27 3.07 11.44
C LYS A 56 -11.47 1.57 11.26
N GLN A 57 -12.70 1.12 11.02
CA GLN A 57 -13.01 -0.28 10.72
C GLN A 57 -12.31 -0.75 9.44
N LEU A 58 -12.36 0.04 8.36
CA LEU A 58 -11.66 -0.25 7.10
C LEU A 58 -10.15 -0.35 7.29
N ARG A 59 -9.56 0.55 8.10
CA ARG A 59 -8.12 0.50 8.43
C ARG A 59 -7.77 -0.77 9.21
N PHE A 60 -8.59 -1.14 10.19
CA PHE A 60 -8.39 -2.36 10.98
C PHE A 60 -8.51 -3.62 10.11
N GLU A 61 -9.51 -3.67 9.21
CA GLU A 61 -9.66 -4.76 8.25
C GLU A 61 -8.47 -4.84 7.28
N ALA A 62 -7.99 -3.69 6.78
CA ALA A 62 -6.81 -3.64 5.93
C ALA A 62 -5.56 -4.14 6.67
N LEU A 63 -5.37 -3.75 7.95
CA LEU A 63 -4.27 -4.23 8.79
C LEU A 63 -4.33 -5.75 8.98
N ASN A 64 -5.49 -6.29 9.38
CA ASN A 64 -5.68 -7.74 9.49
C ASN A 64 -5.39 -8.45 8.17
N ARG A 65 -5.84 -7.87 7.05
CA ARG A 65 -5.58 -8.42 5.73
C ARG A 65 -4.09 -8.45 5.38
N VAL A 66 -3.34 -7.41 5.77
CA VAL A 66 -1.87 -7.39 5.60
C VAL A 66 -1.23 -8.48 6.45
N TYR A 67 -1.64 -8.67 7.70
CA TYR A 67 -1.14 -9.75 8.54
C TYR A 67 -1.44 -11.14 7.98
N ASP A 68 -2.66 -11.37 7.49
CA ASP A 68 -3.05 -12.65 6.88
C ASP A 68 -2.17 -12.96 5.66
N ILE A 69 -2.02 -11.96 4.78
CA ILE A 69 -1.19 -12.07 3.57
C ILE A 69 0.26 -12.41 3.93
N LEU A 70 0.84 -11.71 4.91
CA LEU A 70 2.27 -11.82 5.20
C LEU A 70 2.62 -12.99 6.12
N ASN A 71 1.70 -13.46 6.97
CA ASN A 71 1.98 -14.49 7.98
C ASN A 71 1.60 -15.91 7.52
N ASN A 72 0.47 -16.06 6.84
CA ASN A 72 -0.06 -17.36 6.48
C ASN A 72 0.09 -17.64 4.99
N ASP A 73 -0.31 -16.68 4.16
CA ASP A 73 -0.51 -16.93 2.73
C ASP A 73 0.80 -17.10 1.96
N ILE A 74 1.84 -16.29 2.25
CA ILE A 74 3.07 -16.26 1.43
C ILE A 74 4.30 -16.90 2.08
N LYS A 75 4.16 -17.42 3.30
CA LYS A 75 5.32 -17.76 4.14
C LYS A 75 6.16 -18.88 3.53
N GLU A 76 5.53 -19.88 2.92
CA GLU A 76 6.22 -21.02 2.29
C GLU A 76 6.98 -20.57 1.04
N GLU A 77 6.34 -19.81 0.15
CA GLU A 77 6.95 -19.28 -1.07
C GLU A 77 8.08 -18.33 -0.74
N LEU A 78 7.88 -17.45 0.25
CA LEU A 78 8.90 -16.49 0.66
C LEU A 78 10.12 -17.19 1.28
N ASN A 79 9.91 -18.21 2.12
CA ASN A 79 11.01 -19.01 2.66
C ASN A 79 11.78 -19.73 1.56
N THR A 80 11.08 -20.30 0.59
CA THR A 80 11.68 -20.95 -0.58
C THR A 80 12.58 -19.97 -1.34
N ILE A 81 12.08 -18.76 -1.61
CA ILE A 81 12.86 -17.73 -2.31
C ILE A 81 14.04 -17.24 -1.47
N PHE A 82 13.89 -17.14 -0.15
CA PHE A 82 15.01 -16.82 0.75
C PHE A 82 16.10 -17.88 0.71
N GLU A 83 15.75 -19.16 0.59
CA GLU A 83 16.74 -20.22 0.44
C GLU A 83 17.49 -20.12 -0.89
N TRP A 84 16.79 -19.81 -1.99
CA TRP A 84 17.44 -19.60 -3.29
C TRP A 84 18.42 -18.43 -3.25
N ALA A 85 18.02 -17.32 -2.63
CA ALA A 85 18.87 -16.14 -2.48
C ALA A 85 20.10 -16.44 -1.60
N LYS A 86 19.95 -17.16 -0.48
CA LYS A 86 21.07 -17.55 0.39
C LYS A 86 22.06 -18.51 -0.28
N LYS A 87 21.58 -19.34 -1.20
CA LYS A 87 22.41 -20.27 -1.99
C LYS A 87 23.01 -19.61 -3.24
N ASP A 88 22.78 -18.31 -3.44
CA ASP A 88 23.20 -17.55 -4.63
C ASP A 88 22.80 -18.22 -5.96
N MET A 89 21.60 -18.82 -5.99
CA MET A 89 21.10 -19.52 -7.17
C MET A 89 20.74 -18.53 -8.27
N ARG A 90 21.14 -18.82 -9.51
CA ARG A 90 20.89 -17.91 -10.64
C ARG A 90 19.42 -17.97 -11.07
N ALA A 91 18.92 -16.87 -11.63
CA ALA A 91 17.52 -16.81 -12.03
C ALA A 91 17.20 -17.78 -13.17
N GLU A 92 18.16 -17.97 -14.08
CA GLU A 92 18.12 -18.91 -15.19
C GLU A 92 17.98 -20.36 -14.72
N GLU A 93 18.63 -20.71 -13.61
CA GLU A 93 18.62 -22.07 -13.03
C GLU A 93 17.27 -22.40 -12.37
N ILE A 94 16.64 -21.41 -11.75
CA ILE A 94 15.38 -21.58 -11.01
C ILE A 94 14.16 -21.44 -11.91
N LEU A 95 14.19 -20.46 -12.82
CA LEU A 95 13.04 -20.08 -13.64
C LEU A 95 13.12 -20.63 -15.06
N GLY A 96 14.28 -21.15 -15.49
CA GLY A 96 14.50 -21.72 -16.82
C GLY A 96 13.99 -20.83 -17.96
N ASP A 97 13.55 -21.46 -19.05
CA ASP A 97 12.75 -20.79 -20.06
C ASP A 97 11.34 -20.56 -19.49
N THR A 98 10.88 -19.31 -19.45
CA THR A 98 9.52 -18.97 -19.00
C THR A 98 8.41 -19.59 -19.86
N LYS A 99 8.73 -20.10 -21.06
CA LYS A 99 7.83 -20.88 -21.92
C LYS A 99 7.94 -22.40 -21.71
N SER A 100 8.76 -22.85 -20.76
CA SER A 100 8.93 -24.26 -20.43
C SER A 100 7.62 -24.89 -19.95
N ASN A 101 7.36 -26.12 -20.39
CA ASN A 101 6.25 -26.94 -19.91
C ASN A 101 6.58 -27.73 -18.64
N ASP A 102 7.78 -27.57 -18.07
CA ASP A 102 8.16 -28.20 -16.82
C ASP A 102 7.33 -27.63 -15.65
N ASN A 103 6.64 -28.52 -14.94
CA ASN A 103 5.79 -28.17 -13.80
C ASN A 103 6.59 -27.54 -12.64
N SER A 104 7.85 -27.93 -12.46
CA SER A 104 8.71 -27.38 -11.40
C SER A 104 9.05 -25.91 -11.69
N ILE A 105 9.38 -25.59 -12.94
CA ILE A 105 9.67 -24.22 -13.40
C ILE A 105 8.43 -23.34 -13.26
N LYS A 106 7.25 -23.84 -13.68
CA LYS A 106 5.98 -23.11 -13.51
C LYS A 106 5.70 -22.78 -12.05
N LYS A 107 5.87 -23.76 -11.14
CA LYS A 107 5.72 -23.54 -9.70
C LYS A 107 6.67 -22.45 -9.18
N ASN A 108 7.93 -22.44 -9.62
CA ASN A 108 8.90 -21.43 -9.19
C ASN A 108 8.54 -20.02 -9.68
N ILE A 109 8.10 -19.90 -10.94
CA ILE A 109 7.60 -18.64 -11.50
C ILE A 109 6.38 -18.15 -10.70
N ASP A 110 5.44 -19.04 -10.40
CA ASP A 110 4.23 -18.71 -9.66
C ASP A 110 4.54 -18.28 -8.22
N ALA A 111 5.52 -18.88 -7.55
CA ALA A 111 5.98 -18.44 -6.23
C ALA A 111 6.50 -16.99 -6.26
N VAL A 112 7.36 -16.66 -7.23
CA VAL A 112 7.89 -15.28 -7.40
C VAL A 112 6.77 -14.30 -7.74
N ARG A 113 5.79 -14.70 -8.55
CA ARG A 113 4.62 -13.89 -8.88
C ARG A 113 3.75 -13.64 -7.66
N TYR A 114 3.44 -14.70 -6.93
CA TYR A 114 2.53 -14.67 -5.81
C TYR A 114 3.04 -13.77 -4.69
N VAL A 115 4.28 -13.96 -4.25
CA VAL A 115 4.89 -13.11 -3.20
C VAL A 115 4.91 -11.65 -3.62
N SER A 116 5.25 -11.37 -4.87
CA SER A 116 5.31 -10.00 -5.32
C SER A 116 3.95 -9.34 -5.49
N VAL A 117 2.91 -10.08 -5.87
CA VAL A 117 1.52 -9.61 -5.89
C VAL A 117 1.04 -9.31 -4.48
N ALA A 118 1.39 -10.17 -3.51
CA ALA A 118 1.09 -9.96 -2.11
C ALA A 118 1.67 -8.65 -1.57
N PHE A 119 2.98 -8.42 -1.72
CA PHE A 119 3.57 -7.15 -1.29
C PHE A 119 3.05 -5.94 -2.09
N ASN A 120 2.68 -6.11 -3.36
CA ASN A 120 2.04 -5.03 -4.11
C ASN A 120 0.64 -4.68 -3.57
N LYS A 121 -0.13 -5.66 -3.09
CA LYS A 121 -1.41 -5.41 -2.39
C LYS A 121 -1.18 -4.65 -1.08
N VAL A 122 -0.17 -5.02 -0.30
CA VAL A 122 0.24 -4.27 0.89
C VAL A 122 0.55 -2.82 0.52
N GLY A 123 1.39 -2.62 -0.49
CA GLY A 123 1.72 -1.27 -0.95
C GLY A 123 0.52 -0.49 -1.47
N TYR A 124 -0.47 -1.15 -2.10
CA TYR A 124 -1.69 -0.50 -2.53
C TYR A 124 -2.51 0.04 -1.35
N TYR A 125 -2.60 -0.71 -0.25
CA TYR A 125 -3.28 -0.23 0.97
C TYR A 125 -2.59 1.01 1.56
N VAL A 126 -1.25 1.05 1.52
CA VAL A 126 -0.48 2.24 1.92
C VAL A 126 -0.73 3.41 0.97
N TYR A 127 -0.68 3.16 -0.35
CA TYR A 127 -0.89 4.20 -1.36
C TYR A 127 -2.29 4.84 -1.26
N LYS A 128 -3.28 4.08 -0.80
CA LYS A 128 -4.66 4.53 -0.59
C LYS A 128 -4.93 5.09 0.81
N ASP A 129 -3.91 5.28 1.64
CA ASP A 129 -3.99 5.78 3.01
C ASP A 129 -4.90 4.93 3.94
N PHE A 130 -5.10 3.66 3.59
CA PHE A 130 -5.78 2.67 4.45
C PHE A 130 -4.84 2.18 5.55
N ILE A 131 -3.53 2.19 5.31
CA ILE A 131 -2.50 1.85 6.29
C ILE A 131 -1.45 2.96 6.25
N ASP A 132 -1.01 3.41 7.41
CA ASP A 132 0.05 4.41 7.49
C ASP A 132 1.39 3.81 7.03
N VAL A 133 2.16 4.58 6.26
CA VAL A 133 3.50 4.20 5.83
C VAL A 133 4.43 3.98 7.03
N SER A 134 4.26 4.76 8.10
CA SER A 134 5.06 4.66 9.34
C SER A 134 4.93 3.27 9.96
N PHE A 135 3.70 2.75 10.05
CA PHE A 135 3.41 1.42 10.56
C PHE A 135 4.12 0.32 9.75
N ILE A 136 4.08 0.41 8.41
CA ILE A 136 4.77 -0.56 7.55
C ILE A 136 6.29 -0.47 7.71
N GLN A 137 6.84 0.74 7.88
CA GLN A 137 8.27 0.95 8.10
C GLN A 137 8.76 0.33 9.41
N GLU A 138 8.00 0.52 10.49
CA GLU A 138 8.34 0.06 11.83
C GLU A 138 8.17 -1.46 11.99
N GLU A 139 6.98 -1.97 11.63
CA GLU A 139 6.62 -3.37 11.90
C GLU A 139 7.13 -4.34 10.83
N LEU A 140 7.18 -3.88 9.58
CA LEU A 140 7.39 -4.75 8.42
C LEU A 140 8.59 -4.33 7.56
N GLY A 141 9.27 -3.23 7.89
CA GLY A 141 10.31 -2.64 7.05
C GLY A 141 11.43 -3.61 6.71
N GLY A 142 11.91 -4.34 7.72
CA GLY A 142 12.93 -5.38 7.54
C GLY A 142 12.47 -6.50 6.60
N LEU A 143 11.22 -6.97 6.76
CA LEU A 143 10.66 -8.03 5.92
C LEU A 143 10.51 -7.56 4.46
N VAL A 144 9.98 -6.35 4.24
CA VAL A 144 9.75 -5.75 2.91
C VAL A 144 11.07 -5.57 2.14
N VAL A 145 12.12 -5.06 2.79
CA VAL A 145 13.41 -4.85 2.13
C VAL A 145 14.10 -6.19 1.86
N LYS A 146 14.07 -7.09 2.85
CA LYS A 146 14.63 -8.45 2.71
C LYS A 146 13.96 -9.24 1.60
N SER A 147 12.62 -9.24 1.54
CA SER A 147 11.87 -9.89 0.48
C SER A 147 12.18 -9.29 -0.88
N PHE A 148 12.34 -7.97 -0.98
CA PHE A 148 12.68 -7.32 -2.23
C PHE A 148 14.06 -7.76 -2.74
N LEU A 149 15.11 -7.70 -1.92
CA LEU A 149 16.46 -8.10 -2.32
C LEU A 149 16.51 -9.57 -2.76
N ALA A 150 15.85 -10.46 -2.03
CA ALA A 150 15.79 -11.87 -2.39
C ALA A 150 15.06 -12.12 -3.72
N ILE A 151 13.99 -11.36 -3.99
CA ILE A 151 13.16 -11.53 -5.19
C ILE A 151 13.70 -10.79 -6.41
N LYS A 152 14.40 -9.67 -6.22
CA LYS A 152 14.89 -8.75 -7.25
C LYS A 152 15.55 -9.45 -8.46
N PRO A 153 16.48 -10.41 -8.32
CA PRO A 153 17.12 -11.04 -9.49
C PRO A 153 16.11 -11.81 -10.35
N TYR A 154 15.16 -12.49 -9.72
CA TYR A 154 14.09 -13.24 -10.39
C TYR A 154 13.12 -12.30 -11.10
N LEU A 155 12.81 -11.14 -10.51
CA LEU A 155 12.00 -10.10 -11.17
C LEU A 155 12.69 -9.54 -12.39
N SER A 156 13.99 -9.22 -12.26
CA SER A 156 14.80 -8.68 -13.34
C SER A 156 14.84 -9.66 -14.51
N TYR A 157 15.06 -10.94 -14.24
CA TYR A 157 15.04 -12.00 -15.24
C TYR A 157 13.67 -12.11 -15.94
N MET A 158 12.58 -12.22 -15.17
CA MET A 158 11.23 -12.30 -15.73
C MET A 158 10.86 -11.11 -16.60
N ARG A 159 11.29 -9.89 -16.21
CA ARG A 159 11.11 -8.66 -16.98
C ARG A 159 11.87 -8.74 -18.31
N ASN A 160 13.16 -9.08 -18.28
CA ASN A 160 14.00 -9.10 -19.48
C ASN A 160 13.52 -10.14 -20.52
N GLN A 161 12.87 -11.22 -20.08
CA GLN A 161 12.35 -12.27 -20.97
C GLN A 161 11.01 -11.94 -21.61
N ASN A 162 10.13 -11.21 -20.91
CA ASN A 162 8.72 -11.09 -21.28
C ASN A 162 8.26 -9.68 -21.66
N GLU A 163 9.10 -8.65 -21.54
CA GLU A 163 8.63 -7.26 -21.65
C GLU A 163 9.41 -6.40 -22.64
N SER A 164 8.65 -5.56 -23.36
CA SER A 164 9.21 -4.42 -24.08
C SER A 164 9.81 -3.43 -23.07
N PRO A 165 10.98 -2.83 -23.35
CA PRO A 165 11.55 -1.76 -22.53
C PRO A 165 10.60 -0.57 -22.30
N GLU A 166 9.61 -0.42 -23.19
CA GLU A 166 8.69 0.72 -23.26
C GLU A 166 7.44 0.55 -22.37
N GLU A 167 7.04 -0.68 -22.01
CA GLU A 167 5.87 -0.98 -21.16
C GLU A 167 6.23 -1.97 -20.03
N PRO A 168 7.07 -1.55 -19.06
CA PRO A 168 7.46 -2.41 -17.95
C PRO A 168 6.26 -2.74 -17.03
N TRP A 169 6.20 -3.98 -16.54
CA TRP A 169 5.07 -4.58 -15.82
C TRP A 169 4.39 -3.65 -14.81
N PHE A 170 3.11 -3.34 -15.07
CA PHE A 170 2.29 -2.48 -14.22
C PHE A 170 1.79 -3.12 -12.90
N MET A 171 2.30 -4.28 -12.48
CA MET A 171 1.70 -5.04 -11.37
C MET A 171 2.41 -4.94 -10.02
N ARG A 172 3.52 -4.21 -9.90
CA ARG A 172 4.34 -4.19 -8.65
C ARG A 172 4.78 -2.79 -8.21
N ARG A 173 4.21 -1.74 -8.82
CA ARG A 173 4.54 -0.32 -8.55
C ARG A 173 4.49 0.03 -7.06
N PHE A 174 3.49 -0.49 -6.35
CA PHE A 174 3.29 -0.17 -4.94
C PHE A 174 4.19 -0.97 -4.03
N TYR A 175 4.63 -2.16 -4.46
CA TYR A 175 5.67 -2.89 -3.76
C TYR A 175 6.97 -2.07 -3.77
N LEU A 176 7.39 -1.60 -4.94
CA LEU A 176 8.58 -0.76 -5.06
C LEU A 176 8.47 0.53 -4.23
N MET A 177 7.28 1.15 -4.21
CA MET A 177 6.99 2.31 -3.37
C MET A 177 7.25 2.02 -1.88
N ILE A 178 6.68 0.96 -1.33
CA ILE A 178 6.90 0.63 0.08
C ILE A 178 8.34 0.17 0.34
N THR A 179 9.01 -0.45 -0.63
CA THR A 179 10.43 -0.81 -0.50
C THR A 179 11.30 0.43 -0.34
N VAL A 180 11.13 1.48 -1.15
CA VAL A 180 11.89 2.73 -1.02
C VAL A 180 11.62 3.41 0.31
N ALA A 181 10.36 3.43 0.74
CA ALA A 181 9.97 4.02 2.03
C ALA A 181 10.61 3.26 3.22
N CYS A 182 10.56 1.93 3.21
CA CYS A 182 11.15 1.07 4.24
C CYS A 182 12.68 1.12 4.22
N GLU A 183 13.30 1.12 3.05
CA GLU A 183 14.74 1.30 2.89
C GLU A 183 15.20 2.62 3.51
N SER A 184 14.52 3.72 3.17
CA SER A 184 14.85 5.05 3.69
C SER A 184 14.76 5.09 5.22
N TYR A 185 13.75 4.44 5.79
CA TYR A 185 13.58 4.31 7.23
C TYR A 185 14.70 3.49 7.88
N LEU A 186 14.97 2.28 7.37
CA LEU A 186 15.99 1.40 7.91
C LEU A 186 17.40 2.02 7.83
N LYS A 187 17.76 2.66 6.72
CA LYS A 187 19.06 3.35 6.60
C LYS A 187 19.24 4.45 7.65
N LYS A 188 18.16 5.15 8.00
CA LYS A 188 18.21 6.27 8.94
C LYS A 188 18.14 5.83 10.41
N HIS A 189 17.29 4.85 10.72
CA HIS A 189 16.95 4.48 12.10
C HIS A 189 17.57 3.16 12.55
N HIS A 190 17.81 2.22 11.63
CA HIS A 190 18.34 0.88 11.91
C HIS A 190 19.42 0.44 10.90
N PRO A 191 20.52 1.22 10.72
CA PRO A 191 21.50 0.97 9.67
C PRO A 191 22.17 -0.40 9.79
N GLN A 192 22.44 -0.88 11.01
CA GLN A 192 23.01 -2.21 11.25
C GLN A 192 22.09 -3.33 10.75
N THR A 193 20.78 -3.19 10.95
CA THR A 193 19.79 -4.14 10.45
C THR A 193 19.75 -4.13 8.93
N PHE A 194 19.80 -2.94 8.31
CA PHE A 194 19.85 -2.81 6.86
C PHE A 194 21.13 -3.43 6.28
N GLU A 195 22.29 -3.16 6.88
CA GLU A 195 23.58 -3.72 6.47
C GLU A 195 23.57 -5.25 6.53
N LYS A 196 23.07 -5.84 7.62
CA LYS A 196 22.94 -7.29 7.73
C LYS A 196 22.03 -7.88 6.65
N ILE A 197 20.88 -7.25 6.38
CA ILE A 197 19.98 -7.67 5.30
C ILE A 197 20.69 -7.61 3.94
N LEU A 198 21.49 -6.57 3.71
CA LEU A 198 22.24 -6.36 2.48
C LEU A 198 23.41 -7.35 2.33
N GLU A 199 24.04 -7.75 3.43
CA GLU A 199 25.05 -8.81 3.45
C GLU A 199 24.45 -10.17 3.12
N ASP A 200 23.31 -10.50 3.75
CA ASP A 200 22.65 -11.81 3.62
C ASP A 200 21.95 -11.99 2.27
N TYR A 201 21.42 -10.92 1.67
CA TYR A 201 20.54 -11.00 0.49
C TYR A 201 20.89 -10.04 -0.65
N GLY A 202 21.71 -9.02 -0.39
CA GLY A 202 22.08 -8.03 -1.40
C GLY A 202 23.18 -8.53 -2.34
N ARG A 203 23.04 -8.21 -3.62
CA ARG A 203 24.09 -8.43 -4.62
C ARG A 203 25.10 -7.29 -4.62
N ASP A 204 26.20 -7.45 -5.36
CA ASP A 204 27.24 -6.42 -5.44
C ASP A 204 26.72 -5.07 -5.94
N GLU A 205 25.74 -5.08 -6.85
CA GLU A 205 25.05 -3.87 -7.29
C GLU A 205 24.28 -3.16 -6.16
N ASP A 206 23.62 -3.91 -5.28
CA ASP A 206 22.88 -3.37 -4.14
C ASP A 206 23.84 -2.81 -3.08
N LYS A 207 24.93 -3.54 -2.81
CA LYS A 207 26.02 -3.12 -1.92
C LYS A 207 26.68 -1.83 -2.42
N THR A 208 26.87 -1.73 -3.74
CA THR A 208 27.42 -0.52 -4.37
C THR A 208 26.45 0.64 -4.30
N ALA A 209 25.16 0.41 -4.58
CA ALA A 209 24.12 1.43 -4.45
C ALA A 209 24.05 1.98 -3.01
N TYR A 210 24.09 1.10 -2.00
CA TYR A 210 24.13 1.51 -0.59
C TYR A 210 25.35 2.39 -0.26
N LYS A 211 26.57 1.98 -0.66
CA LYS A 211 27.80 2.76 -0.46
C LYS A 211 27.74 4.14 -1.11
N ASN A 212 27.10 4.23 -2.28
CA ASN A 212 26.89 5.48 -3.01
C ASN A 212 25.68 6.28 -2.52
N LYS A 213 25.03 5.88 -1.42
CA LYS A 213 23.82 6.51 -0.86
C LYS A 213 22.65 6.56 -1.85
N GLN A 214 22.61 5.62 -2.78
CA GLN A 214 21.52 5.43 -3.75
C GLN A 214 20.52 4.39 -3.22
N SER A 215 19.32 4.42 -3.80
CA SER A 215 18.27 3.41 -3.56
C SER A 215 18.65 2.06 -4.17
N ILE A 216 18.35 0.95 -3.48
CA ILE A 216 18.49 -0.41 -4.04
C ILE A 216 17.44 -0.69 -5.13
N VAL A 217 16.35 0.08 -5.12
CA VAL A 217 15.32 0.07 -6.16
C VAL A 217 15.78 0.97 -7.30
N PRO A 218 15.98 0.45 -8.52
CA PRO A 218 16.38 1.27 -9.66
C PRO A 218 15.31 2.31 -10.01
N ASP A 219 15.70 3.58 -10.20
CA ASP A 219 14.76 4.66 -10.55
C ASP A 219 13.98 4.37 -11.86
N LYS A 220 14.61 3.65 -12.80
CA LYS A 220 13.97 3.17 -14.05
C LYS A 220 12.87 2.12 -13.84
N TRP A 221 12.70 1.60 -12.63
CA TRP A 221 11.63 0.66 -12.29
C TRP A 221 10.43 1.37 -11.64
N LEU A 222 10.58 2.63 -11.22
CA LEU A 222 9.53 3.39 -10.57
C LEU A 222 8.67 4.10 -11.62
N ALA A 223 7.36 3.95 -11.51
CA ALA A 223 6.39 4.71 -12.31
C ALA A 223 6.27 6.16 -11.81
N ASP A 224 5.87 7.08 -12.68
CA ASP A 224 5.83 8.51 -12.36
C ASP A 224 4.88 8.86 -11.20
N ASP A 225 3.75 8.14 -11.08
CA ASP A 225 2.81 8.29 -9.96
C ASP A 225 3.46 7.92 -8.62
N VAL A 226 4.23 6.83 -8.59
CA VAL A 226 5.00 6.39 -7.42
C VAL A 226 6.11 7.38 -7.09
N LYS A 227 6.86 7.88 -8.08
CA LYS A 227 7.89 8.92 -7.86
C LYS A 227 7.28 10.18 -7.25
N SER A 228 6.13 10.61 -7.78
CA SER A 228 5.38 11.75 -7.25
C SER A 228 4.93 11.51 -5.81
N TRP A 229 4.40 10.32 -5.52
CA TRP A 229 4.00 9.93 -4.16
C TRP A 229 5.19 9.93 -3.19
N LEU A 230 6.31 9.32 -3.57
CA LEU A 230 7.53 9.27 -2.76
C LEU A 230 8.06 10.67 -2.44
N LYS A 231 8.11 11.55 -3.45
CA LYS A 231 8.53 12.94 -3.28
C LYS A 231 7.59 13.71 -2.34
N LYS A 232 6.27 13.54 -2.48
CA LYS A 232 5.27 14.19 -1.62
C LYS A 232 5.45 13.80 -0.15
N HIS A 233 5.89 12.57 0.12
CA HIS A 233 6.12 12.05 1.47
C HIS A 233 7.57 12.19 1.94
N GLY A 234 8.41 12.93 1.20
CA GLY A 234 9.78 13.27 1.61
C GLY A 234 10.83 12.18 1.36
N PHE A 235 10.50 11.14 0.61
CA PHE A 235 11.43 10.08 0.22
C PHE A 235 12.26 10.48 -1.00
N LYS A 236 13.54 10.09 -1.01
CA LYS A 236 14.42 10.22 -2.19
C LYS A 236 14.40 8.89 -2.94
N ALA A 237 13.80 8.90 -4.11
CA ALA A 237 13.79 7.80 -5.07
C ALA A 237 14.96 7.96 -6.05
#